data_AF-B8KHE3-F1
#
_entry.id   AF-B8KHE3-F1
#
_cell.length_a   1.000
_cell.length_b   1.000
_cell.length_c   1.000
_cell.angle_alpha   90.00
_cell.angle_beta   90.00
_cell.angle_gamma   90.00
#
_symmetry.space_group_name_H-M   'P 1'
#
loop_
_entity.id
_entity.type
_entity.pdbx_description
1 polymer ?
#
loop_
_entity_poly.entity_id
_entity_poly.type
_entity_poly.pdbx_seq_one_letter_code
_entity_poly.pdbx_strand_id
1 'polypeptide(L)'
;MNTEVTAIPDLASELAPDAVNVPEWLESALQVPREEGWVTSGDCDIHYFRWGNPKNPGLLLMHGFLAHARCFGFIAPFLAQHYHVVAFDLSGMGDSGVREHYTDAVRAAEVEDVARATGLFDHAVKPIVIAHSYGGHVALTAMQDKHALFGGLIICDLMVLRPERLEAYFGSEKPLRSDPSRPNRVYPDYESAKGRFVLSPPQPVTVPSLFDYMAYHSLKQVEGGWTWKFDTSVFQSDFGHRDRMFRQGEIIAGTPGRKAIVYGQDSLLFDDDSAQYIHECGATDTPIVGIPGARHHLMLDEPIAFVSVLRTILAQWEAQPASS
;
A
#
# COMPACT_ATOMS: atom_id res chain seq x y z
N MET A 1 -0.61 14.18 -19.80
CA MET A 1 -1.25 13.09 -19.05
C MET A 1 -2.63 13.53 -18.51
N ASN A 2 -3.39 14.31 -19.28
CA ASN A 2 -4.54 15.09 -18.76
C ASN A 2 -5.89 14.61 -19.34
N THR A 3 -5.90 13.40 -19.87
CA THR A 3 -7.09 12.78 -20.46
C THR A 3 -7.72 11.84 -19.43
N GLU A 4 -9.04 11.88 -19.36
CA GLU A 4 -9.80 10.90 -18.60
C GLU A 4 -9.50 9.49 -19.10
N VAL A 5 -9.44 8.55 -18.16
CA VAL A 5 -9.12 7.16 -18.45
C VAL A 5 -10.36 6.44 -18.92
N THR A 6 -10.30 5.82 -20.10
CA THR A 6 -11.46 5.15 -20.71
C THR A 6 -11.22 3.68 -21.05
N ALA A 7 -10.00 3.18 -20.89
CA ALA A 7 -9.64 1.80 -21.21
C ALA A 7 -10.15 0.85 -20.11
N ILE A 8 -11.03 -0.08 -20.48
CA ILE A 8 -11.57 -1.10 -19.58
C ILE A 8 -10.62 -2.31 -19.56
N PRO A 9 -10.15 -2.77 -18.39
CA PRO A 9 -9.33 -3.98 -18.28
C PRO A 9 -10.05 -5.22 -18.77
N ASP A 10 -9.31 -6.14 -19.38
CA ASP A 10 -9.82 -7.50 -19.63
C ASP A 10 -9.82 -8.29 -18.32
N LEU A 11 -11.02 -8.64 -17.84
CA LEU A 11 -11.21 -9.37 -16.59
C LEU A 11 -10.48 -10.72 -16.59
N ALA A 12 -10.32 -11.37 -17.75
CA ALA A 12 -9.60 -12.64 -17.88
C ALA A 12 -8.08 -12.49 -17.61
N SER A 13 -7.54 -11.28 -17.76
CA SER A 13 -6.14 -10.94 -17.42
C SER A 13 -5.96 -10.49 -15.98
N GLU A 14 -7.05 -10.10 -15.31
CA GLU A 14 -7.05 -9.59 -13.94
C GLU A 14 -7.26 -10.70 -12.92
N LEU A 15 -8.14 -11.66 -13.20
CA LEU A 15 -8.42 -12.77 -12.29
C LEU A 15 -7.37 -13.87 -12.44
N ALA A 16 -7.05 -14.52 -11.32
CA ALA A 16 -6.24 -15.73 -11.37
C ALA A 16 -6.95 -16.80 -12.23
N PRO A 17 -6.21 -17.60 -13.03
CA PRO A 17 -6.82 -18.64 -13.88
C PRO A 17 -7.66 -19.67 -13.12
N ASP A 18 -7.38 -19.84 -11.84
CA ASP A 18 -8.03 -20.77 -10.92
C ASP A 18 -8.94 -20.07 -9.90
N ALA A 19 -9.23 -18.77 -10.08
CA ALA A 19 -10.12 -18.03 -9.20
C ALA A 19 -11.55 -18.61 -9.27
N VAL A 20 -12.14 -18.87 -8.10
CA VAL A 20 -13.52 -19.35 -7.97
C VAL A 20 -14.32 -18.44 -7.04
N ASN A 21 -15.65 -18.46 -7.16
CA ASN A 21 -16.56 -17.66 -6.33
C ASN A 21 -16.23 -16.16 -6.31
N VAL A 22 -15.88 -15.60 -7.48
CA VAL A 22 -15.59 -14.18 -7.63
C VAL A 22 -16.89 -13.38 -7.39
N PRO A 23 -16.95 -12.50 -6.39
CA PRO A 23 -18.13 -11.69 -6.15
C PRO A 23 -18.37 -10.67 -7.27
N GLU A 24 -19.63 -10.41 -7.61
CA GLU A 24 -20.01 -9.42 -8.64
C GLU A 24 -19.41 -8.03 -8.39
N TRP A 25 -19.31 -7.61 -7.11
CA TRP A 25 -18.69 -6.33 -6.76
C TRP A 25 -17.21 -6.28 -7.14
N LEU A 26 -16.50 -7.41 -7.07
CA LEU A 26 -15.08 -7.50 -7.40
C LEU A 26 -14.89 -7.44 -8.92
N GLU A 27 -15.68 -8.20 -9.68
CA GLU A 27 -15.68 -8.13 -11.15
C GLU A 27 -15.96 -6.70 -11.62
N SER A 28 -16.99 -6.07 -11.05
CA SER A 28 -17.36 -4.68 -11.35
C SER A 28 -16.23 -3.71 -11.04
N ALA A 29 -15.53 -3.88 -9.91
CA ALA A 29 -14.41 -3.03 -9.54
C ALA A 29 -13.23 -3.19 -10.52
N LEU A 30 -12.88 -4.42 -10.89
CA LEU A 30 -11.76 -4.71 -11.81
C LEU A 30 -12.02 -4.25 -13.25
N GLN A 31 -13.28 -3.99 -13.62
CA GLN A 31 -13.67 -3.46 -14.92
C GLN A 31 -13.79 -1.93 -14.96
N VAL A 32 -13.54 -1.23 -13.85
CA VAL A 32 -13.49 0.25 -13.89
C VAL A 32 -12.31 0.69 -14.76
N PRO A 33 -12.52 1.65 -15.69
CA PRO A 33 -11.47 2.11 -16.59
C PRO A 33 -10.19 2.53 -15.87
N ARG A 34 -9.05 2.02 -16.36
CA ARG A 34 -7.74 2.30 -15.79
C ARG A 34 -6.66 2.36 -16.87
N GLU A 35 -5.59 3.07 -16.55
CA GLU A 35 -4.38 3.14 -17.35
C GLU A 35 -3.25 2.47 -16.57
N GLU A 36 -2.43 1.72 -17.29
CA GLU A 36 -1.19 1.13 -16.80
C GLU A 36 -0.02 1.85 -17.47
N GLY A 37 0.99 2.23 -16.70
CA GLY A 37 2.11 3.03 -17.20
C GLY A 37 3.35 2.96 -16.33
N TRP A 38 4.41 3.62 -16.80
CA TRP A 38 5.69 3.73 -16.10
C TRP A 38 6.15 5.19 -16.05
N VAL A 39 6.82 5.54 -14.96
CA VAL A 39 7.53 6.82 -14.81
C VAL A 39 8.96 6.54 -14.37
N THR A 40 9.92 7.35 -14.83
CA THR A 40 11.30 7.22 -14.39
C THR A 40 11.53 8.04 -13.13
N SER A 41 12.01 7.40 -12.06
CA SER A 41 12.45 8.04 -10.81
C SER A 41 13.94 7.74 -10.59
N GLY A 42 14.79 8.77 -10.71
CA GLY A 42 16.24 8.56 -10.80
C GLY A 42 16.60 7.67 -11.99
N ASP A 43 17.21 6.51 -11.72
CA ASP A 43 17.62 5.49 -12.70
C ASP A 43 16.69 4.26 -12.76
N CYS A 44 15.51 4.32 -12.13
CA CYS A 44 14.57 3.20 -12.08
C CYS A 44 13.22 3.57 -12.68
N ASP A 45 12.67 2.68 -13.48
CA ASP A 45 11.29 2.77 -13.93
C ASP A 45 10.35 2.29 -12.81
N ILE A 46 9.33 3.09 -12.55
CA ILE A 46 8.32 2.88 -11.53
C ILE A 46 6.99 2.65 -12.23
N HIS A 47 6.46 1.44 -12.06
CA HIS A 47 5.17 1.05 -12.58
C HIS A 47 4.03 1.67 -11.77
N TYR A 48 2.97 2.10 -12.46
CA TYR A 48 1.78 2.65 -11.83
C TYR A 48 0.50 2.29 -12.58
N PHE A 49 -0.60 2.35 -11.83
CA PHE A 49 -1.95 2.39 -12.33
C PHE A 49 -2.61 3.72 -12.02
N ARG A 50 -3.45 4.18 -12.95
CA ARG A 50 -4.23 5.40 -12.84
C ARG A 50 -5.70 5.14 -13.13
N TRP A 51 -6.58 5.70 -12.30
CA TRP A 51 -8.03 5.70 -12.50
C TRP A 51 -8.62 7.11 -12.35
N GLY A 52 -9.84 7.28 -12.86
CA GLY A 52 -10.64 8.49 -12.67
C GLY A 52 -10.22 9.65 -13.57
N ASN A 53 -10.77 10.83 -13.27
CA ASN A 53 -10.57 12.04 -14.06
C ASN A 53 -9.41 12.88 -13.50
N PRO A 54 -8.36 13.22 -14.28
CA PRO A 54 -7.24 14.04 -13.81
C PRO A 54 -7.62 15.46 -13.31
N LYS A 55 -8.85 15.91 -13.55
CA LYS A 55 -9.38 17.18 -13.03
C LYS A 55 -9.91 17.09 -11.60
N ASN A 56 -10.04 15.89 -11.04
CA ASN A 56 -10.47 15.67 -9.67
C ASN A 56 -9.29 15.77 -8.68
N PRO A 57 -9.53 15.97 -7.37
CA PRO A 57 -8.48 15.91 -6.37
C PRO A 57 -7.71 14.58 -6.40
N GLY A 58 -6.41 14.64 -6.15
CA GLY A 58 -5.51 13.49 -6.27
C GLY A 58 -5.49 12.57 -5.04
N LEU A 59 -5.41 11.26 -5.28
CA LEU A 59 -5.10 10.24 -4.28
C LEU A 59 -3.90 9.40 -4.74
N LEU A 60 -2.90 9.26 -3.87
CA LEU A 60 -1.74 8.40 -4.10
C LEU A 60 -1.80 7.18 -3.15
N LEU A 61 -1.81 5.98 -3.71
CA LEU A 61 -1.97 4.72 -2.98
C LEU A 61 -0.67 3.92 -2.96
N MET A 62 -0.28 3.42 -1.78
CA MET A 62 1.02 2.76 -1.58
C MET A 62 0.89 1.42 -0.87
N HIS A 63 1.46 0.37 -1.47
CA HIS A 63 1.40 -1.00 -0.98
C HIS A 63 2.41 -1.31 0.14
N GLY A 64 2.21 -2.44 0.82
CA GLY A 64 3.11 -2.96 1.86
C GLY A 64 4.37 -3.67 1.34
N PHE A 65 5.23 -4.14 2.24
CA PHE A 65 6.50 -4.76 1.86
C PHE A 65 6.27 -6.08 1.10
N LEU A 66 7.05 -6.32 0.03
CA LEU A 66 6.93 -7.45 -0.90
C LEU A 66 5.59 -7.58 -1.66
N ALA A 67 4.72 -6.58 -1.54
CA ALA A 67 3.45 -6.54 -2.26
C ALA A 67 3.60 -5.78 -3.59
N HIS A 68 2.47 -5.31 -4.12
CA HIS A 68 2.36 -4.59 -5.38
C HIS A 68 1.13 -3.67 -5.37
N ALA A 69 1.09 -2.67 -6.25
CA ALA A 69 0.05 -1.67 -6.45
C ALA A 69 -1.35 -2.29 -6.63
N ARG A 70 -1.42 -3.52 -7.17
CA ARG A 70 -2.68 -4.25 -7.35
C ARG A 70 -3.37 -4.60 -6.01
N CYS A 71 -2.72 -4.46 -4.85
CA CYS A 71 -3.43 -4.54 -3.56
C CYS A 71 -4.51 -3.45 -3.41
N PHE A 72 -4.42 -2.37 -4.19
CA PHE A 72 -5.47 -1.36 -4.34
C PHE A 72 -6.28 -1.49 -5.63
N GLY A 73 -6.00 -2.49 -6.48
CA GLY A 73 -6.66 -2.64 -7.79
C GLY A 73 -8.18 -2.82 -7.70
N PHE A 74 -8.66 -3.40 -6.60
CA PHE A 74 -10.08 -3.56 -6.28
C PHE A 74 -10.61 -2.54 -5.25
N ILE A 75 -9.76 -1.62 -4.77
CA ILE A 75 -10.14 -0.53 -3.84
C ILE A 75 -10.21 0.82 -4.58
N ALA A 76 -9.20 1.15 -5.37
CA ALA A 76 -9.11 2.35 -6.18
C ALA A 76 -10.35 2.62 -7.05
N PRO A 77 -10.99 1.60 -7.68
CA PRO A 77 -12.24 1.78 -8.44
C PRO A 77 -13.35 2.50 -7.67
N PHE A 78 -13.49 2.23 -6.37
CA PHE A 78 -14.50 2.88 -5.53
C PHE A 78 -14.17 4.33 -5.20
N LEU A 79 -12.92 4.75 -5.35
CA LEU A 79 -12.48 6.13 -5.11
C LEU A 79 -12.44 6.93 -6.42
N ALA A 80 -12.19 6.26 -7.55
CA ALA A 80 -12.01 6.86 -8.88
C ALA A 80 -13.20 7.67 -9.40
N GLN A 81 -14.41 7.45 -8.86
CA GLN A 81 -15.60 8.23 -9.21
C GLN A 81 -15.45 9.71 -8.85
N HIS A 82 -14.72 10.03 -7.77
CA HIS A 82 -14.59 11.39 -7.24
C HIS A 82 -13.15 11.90 -7.20
N TYR A 83 -12.17 11.02 -7.42
CA TYR A 83 -10.75 11.34 -7.29
C TYR A 83 -9.96 10.93 -8.53
N HIS A 84 -8.86 11.63 -8.78
CA HIS A 84 -7.79 11.12 -9.62
C HIS A 84 -6.93 10.19 -8.77
N VAL A 85 -7.03 8.88 -9.01
CA VAL A 85 -6.36 7.88 -8.16
C VAL A 85 -5.16 7.30 -8.88
N VAL A 86 -4.02 7.23 -8.19
CA VAL A 86 -2.79 6.59 -8.66
C VAL A 86 -2.31 5.60 -7.61
N ALA A 87 -2.03 4.36 -8.02
CA ALA A 87 -1.37 3.36 -7.19
C ALA A 87 -0.09 2.92 -7.90
N PHE A 88 1.03 2.82 -7.21
CA PHE A 88 2.31 2.49 -7.83
C PHE A 88 3.08 1.40 -7.09
N ASP A 89 3.95 0.73 -7.82
CA ASP A 89 4.85 -0.29 -7.29
C ASP A 89 6.13 0.37 -6.78
N LEU A 90 6.47 0.17 -5.51
CA LEU A 90 7.76 0.56 -4.96
C LEU A 90 8.88 -0.15 -5.75
N SER A 91 9.99 0.53 -6.06
CA SER A 91 11.11 -0.13 -6.74
C SER A 91 11.59 -1.39 -6.00
N GLY A 92 12.01 -2.39 -6.76
CA GLY A 92 12.33 -3.72 -6.28
C GLY A 92 11.11 -4.59 -5.95
N MET A 93 9.89 -4.10 -6.18
CA MET A 93 8.63 -4.81 -5.92
C MET A 93 7.67 -4.63 -7.10
N GLY A 94 6.69 -5.52 -7.21
CA GLY A 94 5.71 -5.51 -8.30
C GLY A 94 6.36 -5.49 -9.70
N ASP A 95 5.85 -4.65 -10.58
CA ASP A 95 6.32 -4.51 -11.96
C ASP A 95 7.31 -3.33 -12.14
N SER A 96 7.77 -2.73 -11.03
CA SER A 96 8.82 -1.70 -11.02
C SER A 96 10.21 -2.30 -11.20
N GLY A 97 11.14 -1.47 -11.68
CA GLY A 97 12.56 -1.80 -11.80
C GLY A 97 13.23 -2.06 -10.45
N VAL A 98 14.46 -2.58 -10.51
CA VAL A 98 15.26 -2.98 -9.35
C VAL A 98 16.39 -1.98 -9.13
N ARG A 99 16.71 -1.69 -7.87
CA ARG A 99 17.86 -0.87 -7.46
C ARG A 99 18.81 -1.69 -6.60
N GLU A 100 20.05 -1.22 -6.48
CA GLU A 100 21.00 -1.80 -5.53
C GLU A 100 20.62 -1.45 -4.08
N HIS A 101 20.14 -0.22 -3.85
CA HIS A 101 19.79 0.29 -2.52
C HIS A 101 18.44 1.01 -2.51
N TYR A 102 17.72 0.85 -1.41
CA TYR A 102 16.38 1.43 -1.19
C TYR A 102 16.35 2.22 0.10
N THR A 103 17.13 3.30 0.14
CA THR A 103 17.18 4.18 1.31
C THR A 103 15.85 4.92 1.50
N ASP A 104 15.60 5.40 2.70
CA ASP A 104 14.44 6.26 3.00
C ASP A 104 14.33 7.46 2.03
N ALA A 105 15.46 8.04 1.62
CA ALA A 105 15.51 9.14 0.65
C ALA A 105 15.07 8.72 -0.76
N VAL A 106 15.49 7.53 -1.23
CA VAL A 106 15.03 6.97 -2.52
C VAL A 106 13.53 6.73 -2.48
N ARG A 107 13.03 6.14 -1.40
CA ARG A 107 11.59 5.88 -1.22
C ARG A 107 10.76 7.17 -1.19
N ALA A 108 11.24 8.22 -0.51
CA ALA A 108 10.58 9.52 -0.49
C ALA A 108 10.67 10.28 -1.84
N ALA A 109 11.69 10.02 -2.66
CA ALA A 109 11.79 10.54 -4.02
C ALA A 109 10.76 9.88 -4.93
N GLU A 110 10.60 8.55 -4.86
CA GLU A 110 9.61 7.80 -5.65
C GLU A 110 8.18 8.32 -5.45
N VAL A 111 7.81 8.61 -4.20
CA VAL A 111 6.49 9.18 -3.86
C VAL A 111 6.24 10.51 -4.59
N GLU A 112 7.23 11.40 -4.57
CA GLU A 112 7.13 12.70 -5.24
C GLU A 112 7.15 12.57 -6.76
N ASP A 113 8.05 11.78 -7.30
CA ASP A 113 8.24 11.62 -8.75
C ASP A 113 7.00 11.02 -9.39
N VAL A 114 6.41 9.99 -8.78
CA VAL A 114 5.14 9.40 -9.24
C VAL A 114 4.02 10.43 -9.17
N ALA A 115 3.84 11.11 -8.05
CA ALA A 115 2.78 12.11 -7.89
C ALA A 115 2.92 13.25 -8.92
N ARG A 116 4.14 13.71 -9.16
CA ARG A 116 4.45 14.77 -10.12
C ARG A 116 4.21 14.31 -11.56
N ALA A 117 4.77 13.17 -11.94
CA ALA A 117 4.70 12.67 -13.31
C ALA A 117 3.27 12.30 -13.71
N THR A 118 2.46 11.79 -12.76
CA THR A 118 1.06 11.42 -13.03
C THR A 118 0.09 12.60 -12.99
N GLY A 119 0.55 13.80 -12.60
CA GLY A 119 -0.27 15.01 -12.57
C GLY A 119 -1.06 15.22 -11.27
N LEU A 120 -0.79 14.45 -10.20
CA LEU A 120 -1.49 14.61 -8.91
C LEU A 120 -1.26 16.00 -8.29
N PHE A 121 -0.17 16.68 -8.64
CA PHE A 121 0.12 18.05 -8.18
C PHE A 121 -0.46 19.15 -9.08
N ASP A 122 -1.12 18.80 -10.18
CA ASP A 122 -1.68 19.78 -11.12
C ASP A 122 -3.03 20.36 -10.64
N HIS A 123 -3.63 19.75 -9.63
CA HIS A 123 -4.88 20.18 -9.03
C HIS A 123 -4.66 21.19 -7.89
N ALA A 124 -5.59 22.14 -7.70
CA ALA A 124 -5.48 23.18 -6.67
C ALA A 124 -5.52 22.62 -5.23
N VAL A 125 -6.24 21.51 -5.04
CA VAL A 125 -6.24 20.73 -3.80
C VAL A 125 -5.10 19.72 -3.88
N LYS A 126 -4.20 19.78 -2.87
CA LYS A 126 -3.05 18.88 -2.74
C LYS A 126 -3.49 17.42 -2.63
N PRO A 127 -2.74 16.47 -3.22
CA PRO A 127 -3.12 15.07 -3.17
C PRO A 127 -3.00 14.49 -1.75
N ILE A 128 -3.87 13.53 -1.44
CA ILE A 128 -3.84 12.78 -0.18
C ILE A 128 -3.15 11.43 -0.43
N VAL A 129 -2.30 11.01 0.51
CA VAL A 129 -1.62 9.71 0.45
C VAL A 129 -2.40 8.70 1.29
N ILE A 130 -2.60 7.49 0.77
CA ILE A 130 -3.20 6.35 1.48
C ILE A 130 -2.21 5.20 1.39
N ALA A 131 -1.70 4.72 2.52
CA ALA A 131 -0.52 3.88 2.51
C ALA A 131 -0.65 2.71 3.49
N HIS A 132 -0.54 1.49 2.96
CA HIS A 132 -0.67 0.26 3.74
C HIS A 132 0.68 -0.24 4.24
N SER A 133 0.72 -0.66 5.51
CA SER A 133 1.86 -1.36 6.10
C SER A 133 3.16 -0.57 5.85
N TYR A 134 4.18 -1.18 5.23
CA TYR A 134 5.42 -0.51 4.85
C TYR A 134 5.24 0.74 3.98
N GLY A 135 4.21 0.81 3.14
CA GLY A 135 3.87 2.03 2.41
C GLY A 135 3.64 3.20 3.38
N GLY A 136 3.04 2.94 4.54
CA GLY A 136 2.85 3.94 5.61
C GLY A 136 4.17 4.47 6.17
N HIS A 137 5.19 3.61 6.31
CA HIS A 137 6.54 4.04 6.68
C HIS A 137 7.16 4.96 5.63
N VAL A 138 7.07 4.58 4.35
CA VAL A 138 7.59 5.40 3.24
C VAL A 138 6.85 6.74 3.18
N ALA A 139 5.53 6.72 3.32
CA ALA A 139 4.72 7.93 3.31
C ALA A 139 5.03 8.85 4.50
N LEU A 140 5.26 8.30 5.70
CA LEU A 140 5.69 9.09 6.86
C LEU A 140 7.03 9.78 6.60
N THR A 141 8.02 9.06 6.04
CA THR A 141 9.30 9.66 5.64
C THR A 141 9.10 10.80 4.64
N ALA A 142 8.30 10.57 3.59
CA ALA A 142 8.00 11.61 2.60
C ALA A 142 7.30 12.83 3.24
N MET A 143 6.38 12.60 4.19
CA MET A 143 5.65 13.66 4.89
C MET A 143 6.56 14.45 5.84
N GLN A 144 7.52 13.83 6.53
CA GLN A 144 8.45 14.52 7.43
C GLN A 144 9.18 15.66 6.70
N ASP A 145 9.65 15.39 5.47
CA ASP A 145 10.42 16.36 4.70
C ASP A 145 9.56 17.21 3.76
N LYS A 146 8.46 16.65 3.24
CA LYS A 146 7.67 17.23 2.13
C LYS A 146 6.18 17.35 2.43
N HIS A 147 5.74 17.41 3.69
CA HIS A 147 4.32 17.56 4.07
C HIS A 147 3.59 18.67 3.30
N ALA A 148 4.28 19.77 2.97
CA ALA A 148 3.68 20.88 2.24
C ALA A 148 3.19 20.50 0.83
N LEU A 149 3.65 19.39 0.25
CA LEU A 149 3.18 18.88 -1.05
C LEU A 149 1.87 18.09 -0.96
N PHE A 150 1.48 17.63 0.23
CA PHE A 150 0.36 16.70 0.40
C PHE A 150 -0.76 17.30 1.25
N GLY A 151 -2.00 16.87 0.99
CA GLY A 151 -3.19 17.27 1.74
C GLY A 151 -3.34 16.50 3.07
N GLY A 152 -2.69 15.34 3.18
CA GLY A 152 -2.66 14.51 4.37
C GLY A 152 -2.26 13.08 4.07
N LEU A 153 -2.15 12.26 5.12
CA LEU A 153 -1.76 10.86 5.07
C LEU A 153 -2.76 9.97 5.84
N ILE A 154 -3.34 8.99 5.16
CA ILE A 154 -4.09 7.90 5.79
C ILE A 154 -3.18 6.67 5.87
N ILE A 155 -2.84 6.27 7.10
CA ILE A 155 -1.97 5.14 7.41
C ILE A 155 -2.85 3.92 7.62
N CYS A 156 -2.63 2.86 6.86
CA CYS A 156 -3.42 1.64 6.91
C CYS A 156 -2.60 0.50 7.54
N ASP A 157 -2.92 0.13 8.77
CA ASP A 157 -2.34 -1.01 9.50
C ASP A 157 -0.81 -1.06 9.52
N LEU A 158 -0.17 0.08 9.80
CA LEU A 158 1.27 0.15 10.04
C LEU A 158 1.56 -0.36 11.46
N MET A 159 2.57 -1.23 11.61
CA MET A 159 2.91 -1.78 12.92
C MET A 159 3.29 -0.69 13.92
N VAL A 160 2.52 -0.59 15.00
CA VAL A 160 2.82 0.26 16.15
C VAL A 160 2.42 -0.52 17.38
N LEU A 161 3.39 -0.89 18.21
CA LEU A 161 3.16 -1.58 19.47
C LEU A 161 3.94 -0.86 20.57
N ARG A 162 3.51 -0.99 21.83
CA ARG A 162 4.31 -0.52 22.96
C ARG A 162 5.69 -1.21 22.95
N PRO A 163 6.76 -0.55 23.44
CA PRO A 163 8.12 -1.08 23.42
C PRO A 163 8.22 -2.54 23.92
N GLU A 164 7.60 -2.86 25.05
CA GLU A 164 7.63 -4.19 25.65
C GLU A 164 6.94 -5.26 24.78
N ARG A 165 5.85 -4.89 24.08
CA ARG A 165 5.14 -5.78 23.16
C ARG A 165 5.93 -5.98 21.88
N LEU A 166 6.61 -4.93 21.42
CA LEU A 166 7.47 -4.97 20.25
C LEU A 166 8.73 -5.82 20.50
N GLU A 167 9.33 -5.73 21.69
CA GLU A 167 10.41 -6.62 22.14
C GLU A 167 9.97 -8.09 22.14
N ALA A 168 8.78 -8.37 22.70
CA ALA A 168 8.22 -9.71 22.71
C ALA A 168 7.98 -10.23 21.28
N TYR A 169 7.41 -9.40 20.40
CA TYR A 169 7.20 -9.73 18.99
C TYR A 169 8.51 -10.13 18.30
N PHE A 170 9.57 -9.33 18.43
CA PHE A 170 10.87 -9.66 17.83
C PHE A 170 11.60 -10.82 18.51
N GLY A 171 11.26 -11.13 19.75
CA GLY A 171 11.78 -12.30 20.47
C GLY A 171 11.13 -13.61 20.02
N SER A 172 9.86 -13.58 19.60
CA SER A 172 9.11 -14.76 19.16
C SER A 172 9.09 -14.97 17.65
N GLU A 173 9.12 -13.90 16.87
CA GLU A 173 8.96 -13.96 15.42
C GLU A 173 10.30 -14.08 14.68
N LYS A 174 10.31 -14.92 13.64
CA LYS A 174 11.43 -14.94 12.68
C LYS A 174 11.23 -13.78 11.72
N PRO A 175 12.19 -12.85 11.58
CA PRO A 175 12.03 -11.74 10.65
C PRO A 175 11.88 -12.27 9.22
N LEU A 176 11.03 -11.63 8.41
CA LEU A 176 11.05 -11.85 6.95
C LEU A 176 12.43 -11.48 6.43
N ARG A 177 13.23 -12.50 6.16
CA ARG A 177 14.58 -12.34 5.61
C ARG A 177 14.76 -13.36 4.51
N SER A 178 15.11 -12.87 3.33
CA SER A 178 15.86 -13.64 2.35
C SER A 178 17.31 -13.18 2.39
N ASP A 179 18.22 -14.04 1.93
CA ASP A 179 19.56 -13.60 1.56
C ASP A 179 19.42 -12.60 0.39
N PRO A 180 19.78 -11.33 0.56
CA PRO A 180 19.57 -10.32 -0.47
C PRO A 180 20.41 -10.59 -1.73
N SER A 181 21.50 -11.36 -1.62
CA SER A 181 22.37 -11.72 -2.73
C SER A 181 21.87 -12.93 -3.53
N ARG A 182 20.89 -13.66 -3.01
CA ARG A 182 20.40 -14.89 -3.64
C ARG A 182 19.12 -14.60 -4.43
N PRO A 183 19.11 -14.83 -5.76
CA PRO A 183 17.92 -14.58 -6.56
C PRO A 183 16.75 -15.43 -6.09
N ASN A 184 15.55 -14.95 -6.37
CA ASN A 184 14.33 -15.69 -6.11
C ASN A 184 14.33 -17.04 -6.85
N ARG A 185 13.72 -18.03 -6.20
CA ARG A 185 13.57 -19.36 -6.79
C ARG A 185 12.69 -19.26 -8.05
N VAL A 186 13.06 -20.01 -9.09
CA VAL A 186 12.19 -20.31 -10.23
C VAL A 186 11.46 -21.61 -9.95
N TYR A 187 10.13 -21.56 -9.98
CA TYR A 187 9.23 -22.69 -9.84
C TYR A 187 8.83 -23.18 -11.23
N PRO A 188 8.65 -24.50 -11.44
CA PRO A 188 8.39 -25.04 -12.78
C PRO A 188 7.06 -24.58 -13.39
N ASP A 189 6.05 -24.29 -12.56
CA ASP A 189 4.71 -23.91 -12.97
C ASP A 189 4.06 -22.95 -11.97
N TYR A 190 2.95 -22.33 -12.39
CA TYR A 190 2.19 -21.36 -11.61
C TYR A 190 1.68 -21.97 -10.31
N GLU A 191 1.10 -23.17 -10.35
CA GLU A 191 0.55 -23.86 -9.18
C GLU A 191 1.60 -24.09 -8.08
N SER A 192 2.80 -24.53 -8.48
CA SER A 192 3.93 -24.72 -7.59
C SER A 192 4.43 -23.43 -6.95
N ALA A 193 4.36 -22.31 -7.68
CA ALA A 193 4.72 -20.98 -7.19
C ALA A 193 3.64 -20.43 -6.25
N LYS A 194 2.37 -20.46 -6.69
CA LYS A 194 1.19 -20.04 -5.92
C LYS A 194 1.09 -20.79 -4.59
N GLY A 195 1.37 -22.09 -4.58
CA GLY A 195 1.40 -22.91 -3.36
C GLY A 195 2.46 -22.49 -2.32
N ARG A 196 3.32 -21.51 -2.65
CA ARG A 196 4.27 -20.88 -1.71
C ARG A 196 3.86 -19.49 -1.27
N PHE A 197 2.82 -18.91 -1.87
CA PHE A 197 2.33 -17.60 -1.48
C PHE A 197 1.69 -17.68 -0.09
N VAL A 198 2.07 -16.74 0.75
CA VAL A 198 1.55 -16.60 2.11
C VAL A 198 1.37 -15.13 2.41
N LEU A 199 0.32 -14.81 3.18
CA LEU A 199 0.21 -13.50 3.80
C LEU A 199 1.13 -13.41 5.01
N SER A 200 1.66 -12.23 5.24
CA SER A 200 2.43 -11.90 6.45
C SER A 200 1.82 -10.68 7.14
N PRO A 201 1.40 -10.77 8.40
CA PRO A 201 1.26 -11.99 9.19
C PRO A 201 0.31 -13.01 8.53
N PRO A 202 0.46 -14.32 8.80
CA PRO A 202 -0.49 -15.31 8.32
C PRO A 202 -1.90 -15.01 8.84
N GLN A 203 -2.86 -14.92 7.93
CA GLN A 203 -4.26 -14.65 8.27
C GLN A 203 -5.22 -15.39 7.31
N PRO A 204 -6.44 -15.72 7.76
CA PRO A 204 -7.50 -16.09 6.85
C PRO A 204 -7.88 -14.89 5.96
N VAL A 205 -8.49 -15.17 4.81
CA VAL A 205 -9.07 -14.15 3.93
C VAL A 205 -10.54 -14.46 3.75
N THR A 206 -11.40 -13.48 4.00
CA THR A 206 -12.87 -13.63 3.93
C THR A 206 -13.39 -13.73 2.49
N VAL A 207 -12.64 -13.20 1.53
CA VAL A 207 -12.94 -13.28 0.08
C VAL A 207 -11.86 -14.10 -0.63
N PRO A 208 -12.04 -15.42 -0.82
CA PRO A 208 -10.97 -16.30 -1.34
C PRO A 208 -10.36 -15.85 -2.67
N SER A 209 -11.19 -15.32 -3.58
CA SER A 209 -10.73 -14.80 -4.87
C SER A 209 -9.77 -13.60 -4.75
N LEU A 210 -9.81 -12.84 -3.64
CA LEU A 210 -8.80 -11.81 -3.37
C LEU A 210 -7.46 -12.40 -2.95
N PHE A 211 -7.44 -13.52 -2.23
CA PHE A 211 -6.19 -14.23 -1.95
C PHE A 211 -5.56 -14.73 -3.25
N ASP A 212 -6.37 -15.34 -4.12
CA ASP A 212 -5.91 -15.82 -5.43
C ASP A 212 -5.41 -14.67 -6.30
N TYR A 213 -6.13 -13.54 -6.32
CA TYR A 213 -5.73 -12.32 -7.01
C TYR A 213 -4.37 -11.81 -6.53
N MET A 214 -4.18 -11.71 -5.21
CA MET A 214 -2.90 -11.27 -4.64
C MET A 214 -1.76 -12.24 -4.96
N ALA A 215 -2.01 -13.54 -4.90
CA ALA A 215 -1.00 -14.55 -5.22
C ALA A 215 -0.60 -14.50 -6.70
N TYR A 216 -1.58 -14.42 -7.60
CA TYR A 216 -1.37 -14.35 -9.04
C TYR A 216 -0.53 -13.15 -9.44
N HIS A 217 -0.89 -11.97 -8.94
CA HIS A 217 -0.21 -10.72 -9.28
C HIS A 217 1.13 -10.52 -8.57
N SER A 218 1.45 -11.35 -7.57
CA SER A 218 2.78 -11.40 -6.95
C SER A 218 3.79 -12.23 -7.76
N LEU A 219 3.34 -12.90 -8.82
CA LEU A 219 4.12 -13.82 -9.63
C LEU A 219 4.27 -13.34 -11.08
N LYS A 220 5.37 -13.72 -11.72
CA LYS A 220 5.60 -13.50 -13.14
C LYS A 220 6.22 -14.72 -13.80
N GLN A 221 5.91 -14.90 -15.09
CA GLN A 221 6.54 -15.91 -15.91
C GLN A 221 7.94 -15.45 -16.34
N VAL A 222 8.90 -16.37 -16.31
CA VAL A 222 10.30 -16.19 -16.71
C VAL A 222 10.76 -17.42 -17.50
N GLU A 223 11.96 -17.36 -18.07
CA GLU A 223 12.58 -18.56 -18.66
C GLU A 223 12.67 -19.68 -17.59
N GLY A 224 12.15 -20.85 -17.92
CA GLY A 224 12.15 -22.01 -17.02
C GLY A 224 11.02 -22.07 -15.99
N GLY A 225 10.11 -21.07 -15.94
CA GLY A 225 8.88 -21.19 -15.15
C GLY A 225 8.38 -19.87 -14.56
N TRP A 226 8.15 -19.84 -13.25
CA TRP A 226 7.53 -18.72 -12.53
C TRP A 226 8.39 -18.27 -11.35
N THR A 227 8.41 -16.97 -11.08
CA THR A 227 9.11 -16.40 -9.93
C THR A 227 8.36 -15.20 -9.34
N TRP A 228 8.85 -14.70 -8.20
CA TRP A 228 8.25 -13.55 -7.52
C TRP A 228 8.53 -12.24 -8.26
N LYS A 229 7.61 -11.28 -8.11
CA LYS A 229 7.75 -9.93 -8.66
C LYS A 229 8.64 -9.01 -7.80
N PHE A 230 8.90 -9.34 -6.54
CA PHE A 230 9.92 -8.64 -5.77
C PHE A 230 11.33 -9.14 -6.10
N ASP A 231 12.33 -8.29 -5.91
CA ASP A 231 13.75 -8.64 -5.95
C ASP A 231 14.31 -8.77 -4.52
N THR A 232 15.24 -9.69 -4.29
CA THR A 232 15.78 -9.94 -2.94
C THR A 232 16.63 -8.79 -2.40
N SER A 233 17.11 -7.89 -3.24
CA SER A 233 17.81 -6.66 -2.81
C SER A 233 16.98 -5.79 -1.86
N VAL A 234 15.63 -5.88 -1.89
CA VAL A 234 14.76 -5.11 -0.99
C VAL A 234 14.96 -5.45 0.49
N PHE A 235 15.54 -6.62 0.81
CA PHE A 235 15.92 -6.98 2.18
C PHE A 235 17.18 -6.27 2.69
N GLN A 236 17.88 -5.51 1.84
CA GLN A 236 18.93 -4.56 2.24
C GLN A 236 18.39 -3.17 2.58
N SER A 237 17.09 -2.93 2.36
CA SER A 237 16.49 -1.62 2.60
C SER A 237 16.51 -1.26 4.10
N ASP A 238 16.26 0.02 4.38
CA ASP A 238 16.09 0.51 5.74
C ASP A 238 14.82 -0.04 6.44
N PHE A 239 14.01 -0.81 5.73
CA PHE A 239 12.90 -1.53 6.31
C PHE A 239 13.40 -2.58 7.31
N GLY A 240 12.95 -2.48 8.56
CA GLY A 240 13.30 -3.42 9.63
C GLY A 240 14.43 -2.96 10.54
N HIS A 241 14.90 -1.70 10.42
CA HIS A 241 15.68 -1.08 11.51
C HIS A 241 14.81 -0.99 12.77
N ARG A 242 15.09 -1.89 13.72
CA ARG A 242 14.29 -2.07 14.94
C ARG A 242 14.10 -0.75 15.69
N ASP A 243 15.16 0.03 15.81
CA ASP A 243 15.16 1.32 16.51
C ASP A 243 14.07 2.27 16.01
N ARG A 244 13.80 2.26 14.69
CA ARG A 244 12.74 3.09 14.11
C ARG A 244 11.35 2.57 14.49
N MET A 245 11.14 1.26 14.53
CA MET A 245 9.87 0.66 14.95
C MET A 245 9.54 0.96 16.41
N PHE A 246 10.56 1.03 17.30
CA PHE A 246 10.38 1.48 18.69
C PHE A 246 9.94 2.94 18.80
N ARG A 247 10.29 3.78 17.82
CA ARG A 247 9.95 5.21 17.79
C ARG A 247 8.74 5.51 16.91
N GLN A 248 8.05 4.49 16.41
CA GLN A 248 7.01 4.67 15.39
C GLN A 248 5.86 5.54 15.90
N GLY A 249 5.44 5.39 17.16
CA GLY A 249 4.43 6.24 17.79
C GLY A 249 4.85 7.72 17.85
N GLU A 250 6.09 8.00 18.28
CA GLU A 250 6.67 9.36 18.30
C GLU A 250 6.80 9.95 16.89
N ILE A 251 7.20 9.13 15.90
CA ILE A 251 7.32 9.55 14.50
C ILE A 251 5.96 9.94 13.95
N ILE A 252 4.92 9.14 14.19
CA ILE A 252 3.55 9.47 13.77
C ILE A 252 3.11 10.78 14.42
N ALA A 253 3.27 10.93 15.73
CA ALA A 253 2.88 12.14 16.46
C ALA A 253 3.64 13.38 15.98
N GLY A 254 4.95 13.26 15.74
CA GLY A 254 5.82 14.36 15.33
C GLY A 254 5.80 14.69 13.84
N THR A 255 5.25 13.82 12.98
CA THR A 255 5.19 14.06 11.53
C THR A 255 4.20 15.20 11.24
N PRO A 256 4.61 16.27 10.55
CA PRO A 256 3.73 17.40 10.25
C PRO A 256 2.63 17.01 9.26
N GLY A 257 1.58 17.83 9.24
CA GLY A 257 0.43 17.64 8.35
C GLY A 257 -0.65 16.73 8.94
N ARG A 258 -1.78 16.72 8.23
CA ARG A 258 -2.97 15.97 8.64
C ARG A 258 -2.74 14.47 8.47
N LYS A 259 -3.12 13.70 9.48
CA LYS A 259 -2.96 12.24 9.49
C LYS A 259 -4.27 11.59 9.93
N ALA A 260 -4.51 10.37 9.47
CA ALA A 260 -5.50 9.44 10.02
C ALA A 260 -4.90 8.04 10.02
N ILE A 261 -5.40 7.17 10.89
CA ILE A 261 -5.03 5.76 10.96
C ILE A 261 -6.28 4.92 10.78
N VAL A 262 -6.18 3.92 9.90
CA VAL A 262 -7.19 2.88 9.71
C VAL A 262 -6.51 1.55 9.95
N TYR A 263 -7.10 0.69 10.76
CA TYR A 263 -6.48 -0.59 11.10
C TYR A 263 -7.52 -1.70 11.20
N GLY A 264 -7.10 -2.94 11.03
CA GLY A 264 -7.94 -4.11 11.28
C GLY A 264 -8.01 -4.36 12.78
N GLN A 265 -9.21 -4.42 13.36
CA GLN A 265 -9.36 -4.53 14.82
C GLN A 265 -8.81 -5.84 15.41
N ASP A 266 -8.62 -6.86 14.57
CA ASP A 266 -8.00 -8.14 14.92
C ASP A 266 -6.53 -8.24 14.46
N SER A 267 -5.90 -7.13 14.05
CA SER A 267 -4.50 -7.12 13.60
C SER A 267 -3.53 -7.43 14.74
N LEU A 268 -2.48 -8.18 14.42
CA LEU A 268 -1.37 -8.44 15.35
C LEU A 268 -0.35 -7.29 15.39
N LEU A 269 -0.47 -6.33 14.47
CA LEU A 269 0.50 -5.26 14.27
C LEU A 269 0.01 -3.92 14.82
N PHE A 270 -1.30 -3.77 15.00
CA PHE A 270 -1.93 -2.58 15.55
C PHE A 270 -3.28 -2.96 16.18
N ASP A 271 -3.56 -2.46 17.38
CA ASP A 271 -4.81 -2.69 18.09
C ASP A 271 -5.27 -1.45 18.89
N ASP A 272 -6.32 -1.59 19.70
CA ASP A 272 -6.85 -0.51 20.55
C ASP A 272 -5.80 0.03 21.55
N ASP A 273 -4.92 -0.82 22.08
CA ASP A 273 -3.80 -0.39 22.94
C ASP A 273 -2.76 0.41 22.14
N SER A 274 -2.52 0.03 20.89
CA SER A 274 -1.66 0.77 19.95
C SER A 274 -2.22 2.16 19.65
N ALA A 275 -3.54 2.26 19.45
CA ALA A 275 -4.23 3.54 19.27
C ALA A 275 -4.06 4.44 20.49
N GLN A 276 -4.22 3.88 21.70
CA GLN A 276 -3.99 4.61 22.95
C GLN A 276 -2.53 5.06 23.06
N TYR A 277 -1.57 4.19 22.76
CA TYR A 277 -0.14 4.50 22.81
C TYR A 277 0.23 5.66 21.87
N ILE A 278 -0.34 5.71 20.67
CA ILE A 278 -0.11 6.83 19.74
C ILE A 278 -0.63 8.17 20.29
N HIS A 279 -1.77 8.18 20.98
CA HIS A 279 -2.24 9.37 21.68
C HIS A 279 -1.30 9.78 22.81
N GLU A 280 -0.78 8.82 23.58
CA GLU A 280 0.23 9.06 24.64
C GLU A 280 1.53 9.64 24.06
N CYS A 281 1.90 9.26 22.83
CA CYS A 281 3.02 9.87 22.09
C CYS A 281 2.75 11.29 21.56
N GLY A 282 1.51 11.79 21.67
CA GLY A 282 1.14 13.17 21.33
C GLY A 282 0.29 13.36 20.08
N ALA A 283 -0.14 12.29 19.40
CA ALA A 283 -0.96 12.39 18.18
C ALA A 283 -2.46 12.59 18.49
N THR A 284 -2.81 13.52 19.38
CA THR A 284 -4.18 13.66 19.92
C THR A 284 -5.24 14.15 18.92
N ASP A 285 -4.82 14.65 17.76
CA ASP A 285 -5.67 15.17 16.69
C ASP A 285 -5.81 14.21 15.50
N THR A 286 -5.18 13.03 15.58
CA THR A 286 -5.17 12.03 14.50
C THR A 286 -6.35 11.08 14.68
N PRO A 287 -7.35 11.05 13.78
CA PRO A 287 -8.42 10.08 13.85
C PRO A 287 -7.88 8.66 13.68
N ILE A 288 -8.27 7.74 14.57
CA ILE A 288 -7.89 6.32 14.52
C ILE A 288 -9.16 5.49 14.45
N VAL A 289 -9.31 4.71 13.38
CA VAL A 289 -10.54 3.94 13.09
C VAL A 289 -10.21 2.47 12.90
N GLY A 290 -10.74 1.63 13.79
CA GLY A 290 -10.67 0.17 13.67
C GLY A 290 -11.79 -0.37 12.78
N ILE A 291 -11.47 -1.35 11.93
CA ILE A 291 -12.43 -2.10 11.12
C ILE A 291 -12.66 -3.46 11.81
N PRO A 292 -13.86 -3.71 12.37
CA PRO A 292 -14.18 -4.99 13.00
C PRO A 292 -14.04 -6.16 12.02
N GLY A 293 -13.47 -7.27 12.47
CA GLY A 293 -13.29 -8.50 11.68
C GLY A 293 -12.11 -8.49 10.71
N ALA A 294 -11.48 -7.33 10.50
CA ALA A 294 -10.29 -7.21 9.66
C ALA A 294 -9.00 -7.39 10.48
N ARG A 295 -7.97 -7.93 9.83
CA ARG A 295 -6.59 -8.04 10.32
C ARG A 295 -5.67 -7.14 9.49
N HIS A 296 -4.39 -7.50 9.38
CA HIS A 296 -3.38 -6.68 8.73
C HIS A 296 -3.69 -6.38 7.26
N HIS A 297 -4.10 -7.40 6.50
CA HIS A 297 -4.53 -7.26 5.12
C HIS A 297 -6.01 -6.87 5.06
N LEU A 298 -6.39 -5.79 5.74
CA LEU A 298 -7.77 -5.33 5.91
C LEU A 298 -8.54 -5.13 4.60
N MET A 299 -7.85 -4.82 3.49
CA MET A 299 -8.47 -4.74 2.16
C MET A 299 -8.88 -6.10 1.61
N LEU A 300 -8.26 -7.19 2.06
CA LEU A 300 -8.63 -8.56 1.70
C LEU A 300 -9.74 -9.09 2.62
N ASP A 301 -9.72 -8.70 3.88
CA ASP A 301 -10.70 -9.15 4.87
C ASP A 301 -12.05 -8.43 4.68
N GLU A 302 -12.03 -7.10 4.64
CA GLU A 302 -13.22 -6.25 4.67
C GLU A 302 -13.14 -5.12 3.63
N PRO A 303 -13.04 -5.42 2.32
CA PRO A 303 -12.81 -4.42 1.26
C PRO A 303 -13.86 -3.30 1.24
N ILE A 304 -15.14 -3.66 1.40
CA ILE A 304 -16.24 -2.69 1.33
C ILE A 304 -16.31 -1.82 2.59
N ALA A 305 -16.04 -2.39 3.78
CA ALA A 305 -15.95 -1.61 5.00
C ALA A 305 -14.75 -0.67 4.95
N PHE A 306 -13.61 -1.13 4.43
CA PHE A 306 -12.42 -0.31 4.23
C PHE A 306 -12.69 0.88 3.30
N VAL A 307 -13.31 0.65 2.14
CA VAL A 307 -13.74 1.72 1.23
C VAL A 307 -14.65 2.73 1.94
N SER A 308 -15.57 2.25 2.77
CA SER A 308 -16.51 3.11 3.51
C SER A 308 -15.79 4.00 4.54
N VAL A 309 -14.79 3.46 5.25
CA VAL A 309 -13.96 4.24 6.18
C VAL A 309 -13.11 5.27 5.44
N LEU A 310 -12.46 4.89 4.33
CA LEU A 310 -11.68 5.83 3.52
C LEU A 310 -12.53 6.99 3.01
N ARG A 311 -13.70 6.70 2.41
CA ARG A 311 -14.63 7.73 1.94
C ARG A 311 -15.09 8.66 3.05
N THR A 312 -15.31 8.13 4.26
CA THR A 312 -15.72 8.93 5.41
C THR A 312 -14.63 9.92 5.82
N ILE A 313 -13.38 9.45 5.93
CA ILE A 313 -12.23 10.30 6.27
C ILE A 313 -12.02 11.37 5.20
N LEU A 314 -12.03 10.97 3.92
CA LEU A 314 -11.83 11.88 2.79
C LEU A 314 -12.91 12.96 2.74
N ALA A 315 -14.19 12.60 2.87
CA ALA A 315 -15.30 13.55 2.90
C ALA A 315 -15.21 14.51 4.10
N GLN A 316 -14.74 14.03 5.26
CA GLN A 316 -14.51 14.87 6.43
C GLN A 316 -13.38 15.88 6.19
N TRP A 317 -12.32 15.47 5.51
CA TRP A 317 -11.19 16.35 5.18
C TRP A 317 -11.54 17.40 4.13
N GLU A 318 -12.43 17.08 3.18
CA GLU A 318 -12.97 18.03 2.22
C GLU A 318 -13.84 19.10 2.90
N ALA A 319 -14.68 18.70 3.86
CA ALA A 319 -15.53 19.63 4.61
C ALA A 319 -14.75 20.55 5.56
N GLN A 320 -13.55 20.14 5.97
CA GLN A 320 -12.67 20.90 6.85
C GLN A 320 -11.29 21.03 6.20
N PRO A 321 -11.09 21.92 5.22
CA PRO A 321 -9.78 22.08 4.60
C PRO A 321 -8.72 22.44 5.64
N ALA A 322 -7.50 21.92 5.48
CA ALA A 322 -6.40 22.21 6.38
C ALA A 322 -6.18 23.73 6.46
N SER A 323 -6.05 24.25 7.69
CA SER A 323 -5.68 25.65 7.92
C SER A 323 -4.36 25.93 7.21
N SER A 324 -4.35 26.95 6.34
CA SER A 324 -3.19 27.39 5.56
C SER A 324 -2.00 27.77 6.43
#